data_AF-A0A0M0ECG6-F1
#
_entry.id   AF-A0A0M0ECG6-F1
#
_cell.length_a   1.000
_cell.length_b   1.000
_cell.length_c   1.000
_cell.angle_alpha   90.00
_cell.angle_beta   90.00
_cell.angle_gamma   90.00
#
_symmetry.space_group_name_H-M   'P 1'
#
loop_
_entity.id
_entity.type
_entity.pdbx_description
1 polymer ?
#
loop_
_entity_poly.entity_id
_entity_poly.type
_entity_poly.pdbx_seq_one_letter_code
_entity_poly.pdbx_strand_id
1 'polypeptide(L)'
;MCYFSLRRSYSLAALVFAGGMLVTGMAHADSASEAKRQQLMQQVNEVDKEFQTQQTQLNEQFNQYLKDVGQRFQKLSDWDSDQQYAIGKKCEQLDRQGDTAECQKLQQQHFAEHQQKDQQLTQERQQHQEQYDQQHDELSHQAMLKERALNEQISQLN
;
A
#
# COMPACT_ATOMS: atom_id res chain seq x y z
N MET A 1 -47.63 -21.10 -68.41
CA MET A 1 -46.73 -20.00 -68.00
C MET A 1 -45.81 -20.56 -66.93
N CYS A 2 -44.74 -21.25 -67.31
CA CYS A 2 -43.40 -20.73 -67.64
C CYS A 2 -42.47 -20.61 -66.40
N TYR A 3 -41.59 -21.63 -66.29
CA TYR A 3 -40.15 -21.59 -66.02
C TYR A 3 -39.55 -20.81 -64.83
N PHE A 4 -38.97 -21.60 -63.91
CA PHE A 4 -37.61 -21.53 -63.34
C PHE A 4 -36.62 -20.52 -63.93
N SER A 5 -35.78 -19.92 -63.07
CA SER A 5 -34.30 -19.94 -63.16
C SER A 5 -33.66 -19.17 -61.98
N LEU A 6 -32.96 -19.84 -61.06
CA LEU A 6 -31.52 -20.22 -61.07
C LEU A 6 -30.58 -19.13 -60.49
N ARG A 7 -29.87 -19.50 -59.41
CA ARG A 7 -28.39 -19.65 -59.31
C ARG A 7 -28.01 -20.19 -57.92
N ARG A 8 -27.51 -21.44 -57.74
CA ARG A 8 -26.12 -21.97 -57.95
C ARG A 8 -25.07 -21.17 -57.16
N SER A 9 -24.14 -21.71 -56.37
CA SER A 9 -23.67 -23.06 -55.95
C SER A 9 -22.82 -22.83 -54.65
N TYR A 10 -22.39 -23.79 -53.82
CA TYR A 10 -21.32 -24.77 -54.08
C TYR A 10 -21.26 -25.88 -53.00
N SER A 11 -21.04 -27.10 -53.51
CA SER A 11 -20.25 -28.22 -52.99
C SER A 11 -20.53 -28.81 -51.61
N LEU A 12 -21.35 -29.87 -51.65
CA LEU A 12 -21.26 -31.03 -50.78
C LEU A 12 -19.90 -31.72 -50.95
N ALA A 13 -19.03 -31.59 -49.95
CA ALA A 13 -17.92 -32.52 -49.76
C ALA A 13 -18.40 -33.62 -48.80
N ALA A 14 -18.72 -34.77 -49.37
CA ALA A 14 -18.85 -36.01 -48.61
C ALA A 14 -17.47 -36.39 -48.06
N LEU A 15 -17.35 -36.50 -46.74
CA LEU A 15 -16.31 -37.29 -46.10
C LEU A 15 -16.99 -38.33 -45.21
N VAL A 16 -17.23 -39.49 -45.83
CA VAL A 16 -17.50 -40.74 -45.15
C VAL A 16 -16.18 -41.18 -44.54
N PHE A 17 -16.07 -41.12 -43.21
CA PHE A 17 -15.13 -41.97 -42.49
C PHE A 17 -15.91 -43.12 -41.89
N ALA A 18 -15.64 -44.30 -42.46
CA ALA A 18 -16.09 -45.58 -42.00
C ALA A 18 -15.49 -45.91 -40.63
N GLY A 19 -16.27 -46.68 -39.85
CA GLY A 19 -15.84 -47.60 -38.81
C GLY A 19 -14.47 -47.39 -38.18
N GLY A 20 -14.48 -46.70 -37.04
CA GLY A 20 -13.40 -46.76 -36.06
C GLY A 20 -13.96 -46.28 -34.73
N MET A 21 -14.39 -47.21 -33.88
CA MET A 21 -14.43 -46.92 -32.44
C MET A 21 -13.00 -46.65 -32.00
N LEU A 22 -12.63 -45.38 -31.88
CA LEU A 22 -11.52 -44.97 -31.04
C LEU A 22 -12.06 -43.96 -30.04
N VAL A 23 -12.21 -44.47 -28.83
CA VAL A 23 -12.26 -43.70 -27.59
C VAL A 23 -10.97 -42.87 -27.53
N THR A 24 -11.02 -41.64 -28.06
CA THR A 24 -9.96 -40.65 -27.89
C THR A 24 -10.61 -39.30 -27.69
N GLY A 25 -11.12 -39.08 -26.49
CA GLY A 25 -11.75 -37.83 -26.09
C GLY A 25 -11.66 -37.60 -24.58
N MET A 26 -10.55 -37.99 -23.95
CA MET A 26 -10.29 -37.69 -22.54
C MET A 26 -8.85 -37.24 -22.24
N ALA A 27 -7.86 -37.58 -23.06
CA ALA A 27 -6.45 -37.24 -22.75
C ALA A 27 -6.06 -35.75 -22.91
N HIS A 28 -6.85 -34.93 -23.60
CA HIS A 28 -6.54 -33.50 -23.82
C HIS A 28 -7.38 -32.54 -22.95
N ALA A 29 -8.44 -33.03 -22.28
CA ALA A 29 -9.19 -32.24 -21.32
C ALA A 29 -8.40 -32.06 -20.01
N ASP A 30 -7.72 -33.12 -19.57
CA ASP A 30 -6.85 -33.10 -18.39
C ASP A 30 -5.59 -32.26 -18.58
N SER A 31 -4.98 -32.24 -19.78
CA SER A 31 -3.78 -31.42 -20.00
C SER A 31 -4.06 -29.91 -19.99
N ALA A 32 -5.26 -29.50 -20.40
CA ALA A 32 -5.65 -28.08 -20.41
C ALA A 32 -6.07 -27.58 -19.01
N SER A 33 -6.74 -28.42 -18.21
CA SER A 33 -7.06 -28.12 -16.82
C SER A 33 -5.79 -28.09 -15.96
N GLU A 34 -4.84 -29.00 -16.17
CA GLU A 34 -3.54 -29.01 -15.51
C GLU A 34 -2.69 -27.77 -15.85
N ALA A 35 -2.62 -27.38 -17.13
CA ALA A 35 -1.92 -26.17 -17.54
C ALA A 35 -2.52 -24.90 -16.92
N LYS A 36 -3.86 -24.82 -16.86
CA LYS A 36 -4.56 -23.69 -16.20
C LYS A 36 -4.28 -23.66 -14.70
N ARG A 37 -4.24 -24.82 -14.04
CA ARG A 37 -3.87 -24.92 -12.62
C ARG A 37 -2.45 -24.45 -12.35
N GLN A 38 -1.48 -24.83 -13.19
CA GLN A 38 -0.10 -24.35 -13.08
C GLN A 38 -0.02 -22.83 -13.25
N GLN A 39 -0.78 -22.26 -14.19
CA GLN A 39 -0.85 -20.80 -14.38
C GLN A 39 -1.44 -20.09 -13.16
N LEU A 40 -2.51 -20.61 -12.56
CA LEU A 40 -3.10 -20.03 -11.35
C LEU A 40 -2.16 -20.11 -10.15
N MET A 41 -1.41 -21.20 -9.98
CA MET A 41 -0.38 -21.31 -8.93
C MET A 41 0.75 -20.30 -9.13
N GLN A 42 1.14 -19.99 -10.38
CA GLN A 42 2.09 -18.91 -10.65
C GLN A 42 1.53 -17.55 -10.23
N GLN A 43 0.25 -17.28 -10.52
CA GLN A 43 -0.41 -16.03 -10.09
C GLN A 43 -0.46 -15.89 -8.58
N VAL A 44 -0.67 -16.97 -7.82
CA VAL A 44 -0.60 -16.93 -6.35
C VAL A 44 0.78 -16.48 -5.87
N ASN A 45 1.85 -17.09 -6.41
CA ASN A 45 3.22 -16.69 -6.08
C ASN A 45 3.55 -15.25 -6.49
N GLU A 46 2.97 -14.75 -7.59
CA GLU A 46 3.12 -13.36 -8.02
C GLU A 46 2.41 -12.40 -7.04
N VAL A 47 1.21 -12.73 -6.58
CA VAL A 47 0.49 -11.95 -5.55
C VAL A 47 1.32 -11.86 -4.27
N ASP A 48 1.89 -12.97 -3.81
CA ASP A 48 2.78 -12.99 -2.64
C ASP A 48 4.00 -12.07 -2.82
N LYS A 49 4.64 -12.15 -3.99
CA LYS A 49 5.82 -11.34 -4.30
C LYS A 49 5.48 -9.85 -4.39
N GLU A 50 4.37 -9.50 -5.02
CA GLU A 50 3.88 -8.13 -5.09
C GLU A 50 3.57 -7.59 -3.68
N PHE A 51 2.87 -8.37 -2.87
CA PHE A 51 2.56 -8.03 -1.48
C PHE A 51 3.82 -7.75 -0.67
N GLN A 52 4.80 -8.67 -0.70
CA GLN A 52 6.07 -8.49 0.01
C GLN A 52 6.82 -7.25 -0.47
N THR A 53 6.82 -6.99 -1.77
CA THR A 53 7.48 -5.82 -2.36
C THR A 53 6.82 -4.52 -1.89
N GLN A 54 5.48 -4.45 -1.95
CA GLN A 54 4.73 -3.28 -1.52
C GLN A 54 4.84 -3.05 0.00
N GLN A 55 4.81 -4.12 0.80
CA GLN A 55 4.99 -4.04 2.25
C GLN A 55 6.39 -3.54 2.61
N THR A 56 7.43 -4.00 1.91
CA THR A 56 8.80 -3.52 2.12
C THR A 56 8.92 -2.04 1.79
N GLN A 57 8.36 -1.60 0.66
CA GLN A 57 8.35 -0.18 0.27
C GLN A 57 7.60 0.69 1.28
N LEU A 58 6.44 0.25 1.76
CA LEU A 58 5.67 0.95 2.78
C LEU A 58 6.46 1.11 4.08
N ASN A 59 7.13 0.05 4.52
CA ASN A 59 7.99 0.07 5.71
C ASN A 59 9.19 1.01 5.55
N GLU A 60 9.83 1.01 4.39
CA GLU A 60 10.95 1.90 4.10
C GLU A 60 10.52 3.38 4.12
N GLN A 61 9.38 3.69 3.49
CA GLN A 61 8.80 5.04 3.51
C GLN A 61 8.47 5.48 4.94
N PHE A 62 7.85 4.61 5.73
CA PHE A 62 7.50 4.91 7.11
C PHE A 62 8.73 5.09 8.00
N ASN A 63 9.75 4.24 7.85
CA ASN A 63 11.01 4.39 8.58
C ASN A 63 11.74 5.70 8.23
N GLN A 64 11.71 6.10 6.95
CA GLN A 64 12.29 7.36 6.52
C GLN A 64 11.54 8.55 7.12
N TYR A 65 10.21 8.47 7.20
CA TYR A 65 9.38 9.46 7.89
C TYR A 65 9.71 9.55 9.38
N LEU A 66 9.78 8.42 10.10
CA LEU A 66 10.14 8.39 11.51
C LEU A 66 11.50 9.03 11.78
N LYS A 67 12.46 8.83 10.89
CA LYS A 67 13.79 9.46 10.96
C LYS A 67 13.71 10.97 10.80
N ASP A 68 12.93 11.48 9.85
CA ASP A 68 12.72 12.93 9.65
C ASP A 68 12.05 13.57 10.87
N VAL A 69 10.98 12.95 11.38
CA VAL A 69 10.29 13.39 12.60
C VAL A 69 11.24 13.41 13.79
N GLY A 70 12.07 12.37 13.95
CA GLY A 70 13.09 12.32 14.99
C GLY A 70 14.09 13.49 14.91
N GLN A 71 14.52 13.85 13.70
CA GLN A 71 15.37 15.04 13.49
C GLN A 71 14.66 16.35 13.84
N ARG A 72 13.36 16.44 13.59
CA ARG A 72 12.57 17.64 13.94
C ARG A 72 12.38 17.79 15.45
N PHE A 73 12.18 16.69 16.19
CA PHE A 73 12.20 16.71 17.65
C PHE A 73 13.56 17.14 18.19
N GLN A 74 14.66 16.65 17.60
CA GLN A 74 16.01 17.09 18.00
C GLN A 74 16.19 18.60 17.77
N LYS A 75 15.80 19.11 16.60
CA LYS A 75 15.85 20.55 16.31
C LYS A 75 14.99 21.38 17.26
N LEU A 76 13.84 20.86 17.68
CA LEU A 76 13.00 21.52 18.67
C LEU A 76 13.71 21.61 20.03
N SER A 77 14.38 20.53 20.45
CA SER A 77 15.18 20.51 21.67
C SER A 77 16.38 21.46 21.61
N ASP A 78 17.07 21.52 20.47
CA ASP A 78 18.20 22.43 20.29
C ASP A 78 17.73 23.90 20.32
N TRP A 79 16.60 24.19 19.64
CA TRP A 79 15.95 25.50 19.67
C TRP A 79 15.52 25.89 21.10
N ASP A 80 14.93 24.96 21.87
CA ASP A 80 14.51 25.20 23.25
C ASP A 80 15.71 25.59 24.12
N SER A 81 16.84 24.87 24.00
CA SER A 81 18.07 25.22 24.69
C SER A 81 18.58 26.62 24.35
N ASP A 82 18.62 26.97 23.05
CA ASP A 82 19.04 28.30 22.60
C ASP A 82 18.13 29.42 23.12
N GLN A 83 16.82 29.19 23.11
CA GLN A 83 15.84 30.14 23.63
C GLN A 83 15.94 30.29 25.15
N GLN A 84 16.06 29.21 25.90
CA GLN A 84 16.25 29.26 27.36
C GLN A 84 17.49 30.07 27.73
N TYR A 85 18.60 29.90 27.00
CA TYR A 85 19.81 30.69 27.18
C TYR A 85 19.58 32.19 26.90
N ALA A 86 18.92 32.52 25.78
CA ALA A 86 18.62 33.91 25.41
C ALA A 86 17.67 34.58 26.42
N ILE A 87 16.64 33.86 26.87
CA ILE A 87 15.69 34.32 27.88
C ILE A 87 16.40 34.53 29.21
N GLY A 88 17.28 33.62 29.63
CA GLY A 88 18.07 33.78 30.85
C GLY A 88 18.87 35.07 30.87
N LYS A 89 19.61 35.36 29.79
CA LYS A 89 20.34 36.64 29.65
C LYS A 89 19.43 37.86 29.68
N LYS A 90 18.27 37.79 29.03
CA LYS A 90 17.33 38.91 28.99
C LYS A 90 16.69 39.14 30.36
N CYS A 91 16.35 38.06 31.07
CA CYS A 91 15.87 38.10 32.44
C CYS A 91 16.88 38.71 33.41
N GLU A 92 18.17 38.38 33.31
CA GLU A 92 19.21 39.03 34.12
C GLU A 92 19.30 40.54 33.87
N GLN A 93 19.08 40.99 32.63
CA GLN A 93 19.05 42.42 32.30
C GLN A 93 17.81 43.11 32.87
N LEU A 94 16.64 42.48 32.76
CA LEU A 94 15.37 42.99 33.29
C LEU A 94 15.38 43.05 34.82
N ASP A 95 15.98 42.08 35.49
CA ASP A 95 16.13 42.05 36.94
C ASP A 95 16.95 43.25 37.45
N ARG A 96 18.05 43.58 36.76
CA ARG A 96 18.84 44.81 37.05
C ARG A 96 18.05 46.10 36.84
N GLN A 97 16.99 46.07 36.04
CA GLN A 97 16.09 47.19 35.79
C GLN A 97 14.87 47.19 36.73
N GLY A 98 14.73 46.18 37.60
CA GLY A 98 13.58 46.00 38.49
C GLY A 98 12.32 45.45 37.82
N ASP A 99 12.42 44.99 36.57
CA ASP A 99 11.28 44.63 35.71
C ASP A 99 11.04 43.11 35.65
N THR A 100 10.92 42.51 36.84
CA THR A 100 10.83 41.05 37.03
C THR A 100 9.57 40.42 36.41
N ALA A 101 8.48 41.19 36.28
CA ALA A 101 7.24 40.76 35.66
C ALA A 101 7.42 40.45 34.16
N GLU A 102 8.22 41.25 33.45
CA GLU A 102 8.46 41.05 32.02
C GLU A 102 9.31 39.80 31.77
N CYS A 103 10.23 39.47 32.68
CA CYS A 103 10.97 38.19 32.64
C CYS A 103 10.03 36.98 32.80
N GLN A 104 9.12 37.00 33.78
CA GLN A 104 8.15 35.91 33.97
C GLN A 104 7.26 35.71 32.74
N LYS A 105 6.83 36.82 32.12
CA LYS A 105 6.03 36.79 30.89
C LYS A 105 6.80 36.16 29.73
N LEU A 106 8.08 36.50 29.55
CA LEU A 106 8.94 35.90 28.52
C LEU A 106 9.09 34.39 28.71
N GLN A 107 9.32 33.95 29.95
CA GLN A 107 9.42 32.51 30.26
C GLN A 107 8.12 31.76 29.97
N GLN A 108 6.97 32.33 30.36
CA GLN A 108 5.65 31.73 30.10
C GLN A 108 5.35 31.65 28.60
N GLN A 109 5.65 32.70 27.84
CA GLN A 109 5.45 32.72 26.38
C GLN A 109 6.30 31.65 25.70
N HIS A 110 7.56 31.52 26.10
CA HIS A 110 8.45 30.49 25.58
C HIS A 110 7.96 29.07 25.89
N PHE A 111 7.55 28.82 27.15
CA PHE A 111 7.00 27.53 27.54
C PHE A 111 5.75 27.17 26.73
N ALA A 112 4.86 28.14 26.51
CA ALA A 112 3.66 27.95 25.70
C ALA A 112 4.01 27.65 24.22
N GLU A 113 4.99 28.37 23.64
CA GLU A 113 5.44 28.15 22.27
C GLU A 113 6.08 26.76 22.10
N HIS A 114 6.94 26.36 23.05
CA HIS A 114 7.53 25.02 23.06
C HIS A 114 6.46 23.94 23.12
N GLN A 115 5.51 24.07 24.05
CA GLN A 115 4.41 23.11 24.22
C GLN A 115 3.55 23.00 22.94
N GLN A 116 3.27 24.12 22.27
CA GLN A 116 2.52 24.13 21.03
C GLN A 116 3.27 23.39 19.90
N LYS A 117 4.57 23.63 19.74
CA LYS A 117 5.40 22.96 18.73
C LYS A 117 5.52 21.46 18.99
N ASP A 118 5.71 21.06 20.24
CA ASP A 118 5.79 19.66 20.64
C ASP A 118 4.47 18.91 20.39
N GLN A 119 3.34 19.54 20.74
CA GLN A 119 2.01 18.98 20.45
C GLN A 119 1.78 18.83 18.95
N GLN A 120 2.18 19.81 18.15
CA GLN A 120 2.03 19.74 16.69
C GLN A 120 2.83 18.57 16.10
N LEU A 121 4.10 18.40 16.50
CA LEU A 121 4.93 17.27 16.03
C LEU A 121 4.37 15.92 16.49
N THR A 122 3.86 15.86 17.72
CA THR A 122 3.26 14.65 18.28
C THR A 122 1.98 14.25 17.53
N GLN A 123 1.12 15.22 17.22
CA GLN A 123 -0.10 14.99 16.44
C GLN A 123 0.22 14.56 15.01
N GLU A 124 1.19 15.21 14.36
CA GLU A 124 1.62 14.84 13.00
C GLU A 124 2.12 13.39 12.95
N ARG A 125 2.94 13.00 13.93
CA ARG A 125 3.43 11.62 14.08
C ARG A 125 2.29 10.62 14.26
N GLN A 126 1.29 10.96 15.08
CA GLN A 126 0.13 10.10 15.32
C GLN A 126 -0.70 9.91 14.04
N GLN A 127 -0.98 10.98 13.31
CA GLN A 127 -1.71 10.91 12.04
C GLN A 127 -0.99 10.05 11.01
N HIS A 128 0.33 10.18 10.89
CA HIS A 128 1.11 9.35 9.97
C HIS A 128 1.20 7.89 10.40
N GLN A 129 1.23 7.60 11.70
CA GLN A 129 1.14 6.22 12.20
C GLN A 129 -0.21 5.60 11.81
N GLU A 130 -1.32 6.32 12.04
CA GLU A 130 -2.67 5.85 11.67
C GLU A 130 -2.79 5.61 10.15
N GLN A 131 -2.21 6.50 9.33
CA GLN A 131 -2.18 6.31 7.88
C GLN A 131 -1.37 5.08 7.47
N TYR A 132 -0.20 4.87 8.08
CA TYR A 132 0.61 3.68 7.83
C TYR A 132 -0.14 2.40 8.21
N ASP A 133 -0.78 2.37 9.39
CA ASP A 133 -1.54 1.21 9.86
C ASP A 133 -2.71 0.92 8.90
N GLN A 134 -3.45 1.94 8.46
CA GLN A 134 -4.52 1.79 7.46
C GLN A 134 -4.01 1.23 6.13
N GLN A 135 -2.91 1.77 5.60
CA GLN A 135 -2.33 1.29 4.35
C GLN A 135 -1.81 -0.15 4.46
N HIS A 136 -1.23 -0.51 5.59
CA HIS A 136 -0.76 -1.87 5.86
C HIS A 136 -1.93 -2.86 5.91
N ASP A 137 -3.00 -2.53 6.63
CA ASP A 137 -4.22 -3.34 6.71
C ASP A 137 -4.90 -3.49 5.35
N GLU A 138 -5.02 -2.40 4.58
CA GLU A 138 -5.59 -2.43 3.22
C GLU A 138 -4.77 -3.33 2.29
N LEU A 139 -3.44 -3.22 2.34
CA LEU A 139 -2.54 -4.03 1.54
C LEU A 139 -2.69 -5.52 1.87
N SER A 140 -2.71 -5.85 3.17
CA SER A 140 -2.91 -7.22 3.64
C SER A 140 -4.26 -7.78 3.23
N HIS A 141 -5.33 -6.98 3.36
CA HIS A 141 -6.66 -7.38 2.97
C HIS A 141 -6.78 -7.65 1.47
N GLN A 142 -6.21 -6.80 0.62
CA GLN A 142 -6.23 -6.98 -0.83
C GLN A 142 -5.48 -8.23 -1.27
N ALA A 143 -4.30 -8.51 -0.69
CA ALA A 143 -3.55 -9.74 -0.97
C ALA A 143 -4.39 -10.98 -0.62
N MET A 144 -4.96 -11.01 0.58
CA MET A 144 -5.81 -12.12 1.04
C MET A 144 -7.03 -12.36 0.12
N LEU A 145 -7.71 -11.30 -0.32
CA LEU A 145 -8.83 -11.44 -1.26
C LEU A 145 -8.40 -12.00 -2.62
N LYS A 146 -7.26 -11.54 -3.15
CA LYS A 146 -6.72 -12.05 -4.43
C LYS A 146 -6.32 -13.52 -4.32
N GLU A 147 -5.59 -13.90 -3.27
CA GLU A 147 -5.19 -15.29 -3.03
C GLU A 147 -6.41 -16.19 -2.87
N ARG A 148 -7.42 -15.76 -2.10
CA ARG A 148 -8.66 -16.50 -1.93
C ARG A 148 -9.36 -16.75 -3.26
N ALA A 149 -9.50 -15.72 -4.09
CA ALA A 149 -10.15 -15.83 -5.40
C ALA A 149 -9.38 -16.77 -6.34
N LEU A 150 -8.04 -16.76 -6.31
CA LEU A 150 -7.21 -17.68 -7.08
C LEU A 150 -7.34 -19.12 -6.59
N ASN A 151 -7.32 -19.33 -5.27
CA ASN A 151 -7.48 -20.64 -4.65
C ASN A 151 -8.87 -21.24 -4.90
N GLU A 152 -9.93 -20.42 -4.90
CA GLU A 152 -11.28 -20.84 -5.28
C GLU A 152 -11.33 -21.30 -6.75
N GLN A 153 -10.67 -20.57 -7.66
CA GLN A 153 -10.56 -21.00 -9.06
C GLN A 153 -9.77 -22.31 -9.22
N ILE A 154 -8.70 -22.51 -8.44
CA ILE A 154 -7.94 -23.76 -8.43
C ILE A 154 -8.83 -24.90 -7.93
N SER A 155 -9.63 -24.67 -6.87
CA SER A 155 -10.52 -25.69 -6.32
C SER A 155 -11.63 -26.11 -7.29
N GLN A 156 -12.10 -25.20 -8.16
CA GLN A 156 -13.11 -25.49 -9.19
C GLN A 156 -12.55 -26.29 -10.38
N LEU A 157 -11.22 -26.45 -10.47
CA LEU A 157 -10.55 -27.26 -11.50
C LEU A 157 -10.28 -28.70 -11.04
N ASN A 158 -10.58 -29.05 -9.78
CA ASN A 158 -10.58 -30.41 -9.25
C ASN A 158 -11.98 -31.04 -9.32
#